data_AF-A0A3B6UCY2-F1
#
_entry.id   AF-A0A3B6UCY2-F1
#
_cell.length_a   1.000
_cell.length_b   1.000
_cell.length_c   1.000
_cell.angle_alpha   90.00
_cell.angle_beta   90.00
_cell.angle_gamma   90.00
#
_symmetry.space_group_name_H-M   'P 1'
#
loop_
_entity.id
_entity.type
_entity.pdbx_description
1 polymer ?
#
loop_
_entity_poly.entity_id
_entity_poly.type
_entity_poly.pdbx_seq_one_letter_code
_entity_poly.pdbx_strand_id
1 'polypeptide(L)'
;MAHCRTKLAAFVFSSSTGKWQEATKSGPTGLVLDRGDSAILSRIHPHFLMRHYAYGCFYWDWLVTGSRKLLMLDTRRMEFSFADLPPGEWSKRVAIVEAGEGRPGIFGFHGEIASDLSYAIAQNTGESPNQWQMLKTISLDPGYIYSIDAATGRYLLLVRTVASSLGNLVENSLVEYFSMDAKMLQLQRVCTKQCSLMYNGTHIYADFPPSLLSSRAI
;
A
#
# COMPACT_ATOMS: atom_id res chain seq x y z
N MET A 1 -9.72 -12.21 -1.60
CA MET A 1 -10.60 -11.96 -0.45
C MET A 1 -12.03 -11.89 -0.95
N ALA A 2 -12.96 -12.52 -0.24
CA ALA A 2 -14.39 -12.40 -0.49
C ALA A 2 -15.01 -11.51 0.60
N HIS A 3 -15.82 -10.55 0.19
CA HIS A 3 -16.49 -9.62 1.09
C HIS A 3 -18.00 -9.83 1.00
N CYS A 4 -18.65 -9.98 2.14
CA CYS A 4 -20.09 -9.89 2.27
C CYS A 4 -20.45 -8.87 3.34
N ARG A 5 -21.74 -8.50 3.42
CA ARG A 5 -22.24 -7.39 4.25
C ARG A 5 -21.80 -7.43 5.73
N THR A 6 -21.44 -8.60 6.24
CA THR A 6 -21.08 -8.82 7.64
C THR A 6 -19.71 -9.48 7.85
N LYS A 7 -19.03 -9.91 6.78
CA LYS A 7 -17.77 -10.66 6.90
C LYS A 7 -16.83 -10.40 5.73
N LEU A 8 -15.54 -10.32 6.03
CA LEU A 8 -14.46 -10.45 5.07
C LEU A 8 -13.77 -11.79 5.30
N ALA A 9 -13.67 -12.61 4.27
CA ALA A 9 -12.96 -13.89 4.30
C ALA A 9 -11.79 -13.86 3.30
N ALA A 10 -10.66 -14.41 3.70
CA ALA A 10 -9.53 -14.60 2.83
C ALA A 10 -9.42 -16.07 2.40
N PHE A 11 -9.11 -16.28 1.14
CA PHE A 11 -8.93 -17.60 0.56
C PHE A 11 -7.57 -17.62 -0.12
N VAL A 12 -6.89 -18.75 -0.01
CA VAL A 12 -5.60 -18.98 -0.65
C VAL A 12 -5.68 -20.23 -1.50
N PHE A 13 -5.05 -20.18 -2.67
CA PHE A 13 -4.97 -21.31 -3.57
C PHE A 13 -3.74 -22.14 -3.24
N SER A 14 -3.94 -23.42 -2.93
CA SER A 14 -2.86 -24.38 -2.75
C SER A 14 -2.55 -25.05 -4.08
N SER A 15 -1.35 -24.81 -4.61
CA SER A 15 -0.85 -25.46 -5.83
C SER A 15 -0.67 -26.97 -5.64
N SER A 16 -0.28 -27.42 -4.43
CA SER A 16 -0.07 -28.83 -4.10
C SER A 16 -1.37 -29.64 -4.08
N THR A 17 -2.48 -29.04 -3.63
CA THR A 17 -3.79 -29.71 -3.56
C THR A 17 -4.71 -29.34 -4.71
N GLY A 18 -4.37 -28.31 -5.49
CA GLY A 18 -5.22 -27.77 -6.56
C GLY A 18 -6.52 -27.13 -6.07
N LYS A 19 -6.61 -26.76 -4.79
CA LYS A 19 -7.85 -26.30 -4.15
C LYS A 19 -7.69 -24.92 -3.51
N TRP A 20 -8.77 -24.15 -3.55
CA TRP A 20 -8.94 -22.98 -2.69
C TRP A 20 -9.24 -23.43 -1.27
N GLN A 21 -8.51 -22.88 -0.32
CA GLN A 21 -8.68 -23.13 1.09
C GLN A 21 -8.95 -21.80 1.79
N GLU A 22 -9.80 -21.79 2.81
CA GLU A 22 -9.94 -20.61 3.67
C GLU A 22 -8.59 -20.38 4.35
N ALA A 23 -8.10 -19.14 4.31
CA ALA A 23 -6.90 -18.74 5.03
C ALA A 23 -7.10 -19.07 6.51
N THR A 24 -6.50 -20.17 6.95
CA THR A 24 -6.84 -20.76 8.25
C THR A 24 -6.17 -19.95 9.36
N LYS A 25 -6.81 -19.91 10.54
CA LYS A 25 -6.34 -19.30 11.80
C LYS A 25 -5.06 -19.94 12.38
N SER A 26 -4.12 -20.40 11.56
CA SER A 26 -2.98 -21.20 12.03
C SER A 26 -1.76 -20.32 12.33
N GLY A 27 -1.82 -19.63 13.48
CA GLY A 27 -0.70 -18.98 14.15
C GLY A 27 -1.15 -18.43 15.52
N PRO A 28 -0.25 -18.21 16.50
CA PRO A 28 -0.60 -17.63 17.81
C PRO A 28 -1.33 -16.28 17.70
N THR A 29 -1.23 -15.64 16.53
CA THR A 29 -1.87 -14.39 16.11
C THR A 29 -2.80 -14.63 14.92
N GLY A 30 -3.75 -15.57 15.06
CA GLY A 30 -4.81 -15.76 14.07
C GLY A 30 -5.47 -14.43 13.69
N LEU A 31 -6.14 -14.38 12.52
CA LEU A 31 -6.90 -13.23 12.01
C LEU A 31 -8.09 -12.88 12.93
N VAL A 32 -7.81 -12.52 14.18
CA VAL A 32 -8.74 -11.88 15.10
C VAL A 32 -8.71 -10.42 14.70
N LEU A 33 -9.47 -10.13 13.66
CA LEU A 33 -10.05 -8.81 13.54
C LEU A 33 -10.90 -8.63 14.80
N ASP A 34 -10.60 -7.61 15.60
CA ASP A 34 -11.47 -7.30 16.73
C ASP A 34 -12.91 -7.11 16.22
N ARG A 35 -13.90 -7.35 17.10
CA ARG A 35 -15.31 -7.20 16.74
C ARG A 35 -15.60 -5.81 16.15
N GLY A 36 -14.87 -4.78 16.61
CA GLY A 36 -14.88 -3.43 16.04
C GLY A 36 -14.31 -3.38 14.61
N ASP A 37 -13.10 -3.92 14.39
CA ASP A 37 -12.47 -3.94 13.06
C ASP A 37 -13.33 -4.69 12.04
N SER A 38 -13.87 -5.86 12.41
CA SER A 38 -14.72 -6.69 11.53
C SER A 38 -16.00 -5.98 11.07
N ALA A 39 -16.57 -5.09 11.88
CA ALA A 39 -17.80 -4.36 11.56
C ALA A 39 -17.54 -3.14 10.64
N ILE A 40 -16.34 -2.55 10.72
CA ILE A 40 -15.92 -1.47 9.82
C ILE A 40 -15.44 -2.06 8.49
N LEU A 41 -14.75 -3.20 8.54
CA LEU A 41 -14.36 -4.06 7.41
C LEU A 41 -15.52 -4.43 6.50
N SER A 42 -16.68 -4.77 7.08
CA SER A 42 -17.84 -5.19 6.31
C SER A 42 -18.55 -4.02 5.58
N ARG A 43 -18.13 -2.78 5.83
CA ARG A 43 -18.68 -1.56 5.23
C ARG A 43 -17.78 -0.96 4.15
N ILE A 44 -16.53 -1.41 4.04
CA ILE A 44 -15.57 -0.86 3.08
C ILE A 44 -15.23 -1.93 2.05
N HIS A 45 -15.58 -1.64 0.79
CA HIS A 45 -15.26 -2.54 -0.30
C HIS A 45 -13.74 -2.73 -0.40
N PRO A 46 -13.22 -3.97 -0.53
CA PRO A 46 -11.77 -4.22 -0.67
C PRO A 46 -11.09 -3.53 -1.85
N HIS A 47 -11.86 -2.93 -2.78
CA HIS A 47 -11.34 -2.11 -3.88
C HIS A 47 -10.86 -0.74 -3.41
N PHE A 48 -11.31 -0.26 -2.25
CA PHE A 48 -10.88 1.00 -1.66
C PHE A 48 -9.58 0.89 -0.87
N LEU A 49 -9.07 -0.32 -0.68
CA LEU A 49 -7.80 -0.56 0.01
C LEU A 49 -6.68 -0.54 -1.00
N MET A 50 -5.68 0.29 -0.73
CA MET A 50 -4.50 0.30 -1.56
C MET A 50 -3.75 -1.02 -1.37
N ARG A 51 -3.38 -1.63 -2.49
CA ARG A 51 -2.61 -2.88 -2.50
C ARG A 51 -1.19 -2.56 -2.86
N HIS A 52 -0.28 -2.99 -2.00
CA HIS A 52 1.15 -2.89 -2.24
C HIS A 52 1.77 -4.27 -2.30
N TYR A 53 2.87 -4.38 -3.04
CA TYR A 53 3.65 -5.59 -3.14
C TYR A 53 5.12 -5.25 -2.90
N ALA A 54 5.74 -5.95 -1.94
CA ALA A 54 7.17 -5.82 -1.65
C ALA A 54 7.69 -7.16 -1.12
N TYR A 55 8.83 -7.62 -1.64
CA TYR A 55 9.56 -8.80 -1.18
C TYR A 55 8.76 -10.11 -1.10
N GLY A 56 7.75 -10.29 -1.96
CA GLY A 56 6.91 -11.50 -1.93
C GLY A 56 5.70 -11.39 -1.00
N CYS A 57 5.43 -10.23 -0.43
CA CYS A 57 4.26 -10.00 0.42
C CYS A 57 3.31 -9.00 -0.23
N PHE A 58 2.01 -9.28 -0.14
CA PHE A 58 0.97 -8.27 -0.39
C PHE A 58 0.61 -7.56 0.92
N TYR A 59 0.48 -6.23 0.85
CA TYR A 59 0.06 -5.39 1.96
C TYR A 59 -1.20 -4.62 1.59
N TRP A 60 -2.15 -4.55 2.52
CA TRP A 60 -3.35 -3.73 2.42
C TRP A 60 -3.38 -2.68 3.52
N ASP A 61 -3.52 -1.41 3.15
CA ASP A 61 -3.64 -0.31 4.11
C ASP A 61 -5.06 -0.18 4.67
N TRP A 62 -5.22 -0.47 5.96
CA TRP A 62 -6.52 -0.42 6.63
C TRP A 62 -6.78 0.96 7.27
N LEU A 63 -6.03 1.99 6.87
CA LEU A 63 -6.01 3.31 7.50
C LEU A 63 -7.33 4.07 7.41
N VAL A 64 -8.13 3.82 6.37
CA VAL A 64 -9.45 4.45 6.17
C VAL A 64 -10.41 4.15 7.32
N THR A 65 -10.20 3.08 8.08
CA THR A 65 -11.05 2.70 9.22
C THR A 65 -10.57 3.21 10.56
N GLY A 66 -9.43 3.90 10.58
CA GLY A 66 -8.72 4.27 11.79
C GLY A 66 -7.89 3.15 12.41
N SER A 67 -7.84 1.95 11.82
CA SER A 67 -6.98 0.89 12.36
C SER A 67 -5.53 1.15 11.96
N ARG A 68 -4.61 1.08 12.93
CA ARG A 68 -3.19 1.37 12.75
C ARG A 68 -2.36 0.14 12.34
N LYS A 69 -2.96 -0.76 11.57
CA LYS A 69 -2.36 -2.04 11.16
C LYS A 69 -2.50 -2.24 9.65
N LEU A 70 -1.53 -2.93 9.08
CA LEU A 70 -1.55 -3.41 7.70
C LEU A 70 -1.88 -4.90 7.71
N LEU A 71 -2.82 -5.32 6.88
CA LEU A 71 -2.99 -6.75 6.59
C LEU A 71 -1.88 -7.16 5.63
N MET A 72 -1.19 -8.26 5.93
CA MET A 72 -0.11 -8.81 5.13
C MET A 72 -0.45 -10.23 4.68
N LEU A 73 -0.14 -10.56 3.43
CA LEU A 73 -0.15 -11.93 2.90
C LEU A 73 1.25 -12.28 2.42
N ASP A 74 1.90 -13.24 3.08
CA ASP A 74 3.11 -13.86 2.59
C ASP A 74 2.74 -14.84 1.46
N THR A 75 3.18 -14.56 0.23
CA THR A 75 2.85 -15.39 -0.94
C THR A 75 3.68 -16.67 -1.03
N ARG A 76 4.80 -16.76 -0.31
CA ARG A 76 5.66 -17.96 -0.27
C ARG A 76 5.04 -19.00 0.65
N ARG A 77 4.56 -18.54 1.81
CA ARG A 77 3.91 -19.39 2.81
C ARG A 77 2.40 -19.50 2.62
N MET A 78 1.82 -18.61 1.83
CA MET A 78 0.37 -18.49 1.65
C MET A 78 -0.36 -18.22 2.98
N GLU A 79 0.28 -17.44 3.87
CA GLU A 79 -0.16 -17.14 5.23
C GLU A 79 -0.47 -15.65 5.39
N PHE A 80 -1.54 -15.34 6.13
CA PHE A 80 -1.87 -13.96 6.49
C PHE A 80 -1.37 -13.61 7.88
N SER A 81 -0.96 -12.36 8.05
CA SER A 81 -0.62 -11.77 9.34
C SER A 81 -0.96 -10.29 9.36
N PHE A 82 -0.73 -9.63 10.50
CA PHE A 82 -0.76 -8.17 10.59
C PHE A 82 0.66 -7.63 10.76
N ALA A 83 0.91 -6.48 10.15
CA ALA A 83 2.08 -5.66 10.40
C ALA A 83 1.64 -4.37 11.07
N ASP A 84 2.44 -3.89 12.02
CA ASP A 84 2.18 -2.60 12.66
C ASP A 84 2.64 -1.48 11.71
N LEU A 85 2.02 -0.31 11.82
CA LEU A 85 2.52 0.90 11.16
C LEU A 85 3.64 1.55 11.98
N PRO A 86 4.50 2.37 11.36
CA PRO A 86 5.44 3.17 12.12
C PRO A 86 4.70 4.07 13.12
N PRO A 87 5.34 4.40 14.26
CA PRO A 87 4.75 5.33 15.22
C PRO A 87 4.48 6.69 14.57
N GLY A 88 3.39 7.35 14.99
CA GLY A 88 2.98 8.65 14.48
C GLY A 88 1.56 8.67 13.92
N GLU A 89 1.08 9.86 13.59
CA GLU A 89 -0.24 10.07 12.99
C GLU A 89 -0.13 10.12 11.47
N TRP A 90 -0.29 8.97 10.83
CA TRP A 90 -0.23 8.88 9.38
C TRP A 90 -1.58 9.28 8.76
N SER A 91 -1.52 9.94 7.60
CA SER A 91 -2.70 10.19 6.78
C SER A 91 -3.38 8.89 6.39
N LYS A 92 -4.60 8.96 5.86
CA LYS A 92 -5.42 7.78 5.51
C LYS A 92 -4.84 6.90 4.38
N ARG A 93 -3.69 7.27 3.79
CA ARG A 93 -3.02 6.52 2.73
C ARG A 93 -1.51 6.42 2.98
N VAL A 94 -0.97 5.24 2.70
CA VAL A 94 0.48 4.97 2.74
C VAL A 94 0.90 4.27 1.46
N ALA A 95 2.21 4.14 1.25
CA ALA A 95 2.79 3.30 0.21
C ALA A 95 3.86 2.40 0.79
N ILE A 96 3.80 1.11 0.46
CA ILE A 96 4.87 0.15 0.78
C ILE A 96 5.78 -0.04 -0.44
N VAL A 97 7.08 0.00 -0.20
CA VAL A 97 8.15 -0.12 -1.20
C VAL A 97 9.24 -1.09 -0.75
N GLU A 98 10.07 -1.54 -1.67
CA GLU A 98 11.29 -2.29 -1.40
C GLU A 98 12.45 -1.35 -1.08
N ALA A 99 12.82 -1.25 0.20
CA ALA A 99 13.82 -0.28 0.66
C ALA A 99 15.29 -0.74 0.55
N GLY A 100 15.53 -1.92 -0.05
CA GLY A 100 16.80 -2.64 0.02
C GLY A 100 16.86 -3.65 1.18
N GLU A 101 17.83 -4.57 1.08
CA GLU A 101 18.19 -5.53 2.15
C GLU A 101 17.04 -6.45 2.62
N GLY A 102 16.00 -6.64 1.81
CA GLY A 102 14.83 -7.44 2.20
C GLY A 102 13.93 -6.76 3.22
N ARG A 103 14.10 -5.45 3.46
CA ARG A 103 13.34 -4.67 4.43
C ARG A 103 12.31 -3.80 3.72
N PRO A 104 11.00 -3.95 3.99
CA PRO A 104 9.99 -3.06 3.41
C PRO A 104 10.15 -1.64 3.96
N GLY A 105 9.96 -0.65 3.09
CA GLY A 105 9.85 0.76 3.45
C GLY A 105 8.41 1.22 3.33
N ILE A 106 8.07 2.26 4.08
CA ILE A 106 6.75 2.88 4.06
C ILE A 106 6.87 4.39 3.89
N PHE A 107 6.11 4.89 2.93
CA PHE A 107 5.89 6.30 2.70
C PHE A 107 4.50 6.70 3.14
N GLY A 108 4.36 7.92 3.65
CA GLY A 108 3.05 8.45 3.97
C GLY A 108 3.13 9.89 4.45
N PHE A 109 1.97 10.54 4.38
CA PHE A 109 1.80 11.92 4.78
C PHE A 109 1.44 12.04 6.26
N HIS A 110 1.72 13.18 6.87
CA HIS A 110 1.32 13.50 8.24
C HIS A 110 0.22 14.57 8.22
N GLY A 111 -0.91 14.31 8.89
CA GLY A 111 -2.07 15.22 8.89
C GLY A 111 -2.91 15.21 7.60
N GLU A 112 -3.94 16.07 7.55
CA GLU A 112 -4.89 16.14 6.42
C GLU A 112 -4.41 16.98 5.24
N ILE A 113 -3.59 18.01 5.50
CA ILE A 113 -2.95 18.86 4.48
C ILE A 113 -1.45 18.75 4.71
N ALA A 114 -0.86 17.67 4.23
CA ALA A 114 0.53 17.37 4.52
C ALA A 114 1.48 18.08 3.55
N SER A 115 2.30 18.98 4.09
CA SER A 115 3.41 19.61 3.36
C SER A 115 4.65 18.71 3.26
N ASP A 116 4.68 17.60 3.99
CA ASP A 116 5.84 16.73 4.08
C ASP A 116 5.45 15.25 3.86
N LEU A 117 6.30 14.54 3.12
CA LEU A 117 6.23 13.10 2.93
C LEU A 117 7.24 12.42 3.85
N SER A 118 6.76 11.57 4.76
CA SER A 118 7.59 10.83 5.70
C SER A 118 7.97 9.46 5.12
N TYR A 119 9.19 9.02 5.43
CA TYR A 119 9.74 7.72 5.03
C TYR A 119 10.32 6.95 6.22
N ALA A 120 9.89 5.71 6.38
CA ALA A 120 10.40 4.79 7.39
C ALA A 120 10.74 3.42 6.78
N ILE A 121 11.67 2.70 7.40
CA ILE A 121 12.04 1.33 7.01
C ILE A 121 11.79 0.39 8.17
N ALA A 122 11.31 -0.81 7.87
CA ALA A 122 11.17 -1.89 8.85
C ALA A 122 12.56 -2.31 9.36
N GLN A 123 12.70 -2.49 10.67
CA GLN A 123 13.98 -2.93 11.25
C GLN A 123 14.23 -4.43 11.01
N ASN A 124 13.17 -5.22 10.94
CA ASN A 124 13.23 -6.67 10.81
C ASN A 124 13.06 -7.13 9.36
N THR A 125 13.74 -8.21 8.99
CA THR A 125 13.66 -8.88 7.68
C THR A 125 12.81 -10.15 7.77
N GLY A 126 12.00 -10.44 6.76
CA GLY A 126 11.37 -11.76 6.56
C GLY A 126 10.17 -12.10 7.44
N GLU A 127 9.99 -11.44 8.58
CA GLU A 127 8.78 -11.52 9.41
C GLU A 127 7.87 -10.31 9.21
N SER A 128 6.65 -10.37 9.76
CA SER A 128 5.73 -9.21 9.77
C SER A 128 6.40 -8.00 10.42
N PRO A 129 6.53 -6.86 9.70
CA PRO A 129 7.13 -5.66 10.26
C PRO A 129 6.39 -5.20 11.52
N ASN A 130 7.11 -5.12 12.63
CA ASN A 130 6.59 -4.66 13.93
C ASN A 130 7.41 -3.49 14.52
N GLN A 131 8.61 -3.24 13.98
CA GLN A 131 9.49 -2.16 14.39
C GLN A 131 9.92 -1.37 13.16
N TRP A 132 9.83 -0.05 13.27
CA TRP A 132 10.12 0.87 12.19
C TRP A 132 11.14 1.90 12.64
N GLN A 133 12.01 2.30 11.72
CA GLN A 133 12.95 3.40 11.91
C GLN A 133 12.56 4.52 10.94
N MET A 134 12.24 5.70 11.49
CA MET A 134 12.05 6.91 10.70
C MET A 134 13.39 7.32 10.09
N LEU A 135 13.43 7.47 8.77
CA LEU A 135 14.67 7.84 8.07
C LEU A 135 14.68 9.29 7.63
N LYS A 136 13.60 9.74 7.00
CA LYS A 136 13.58 11.06 6.36
C LYS A 136 12.19 11.62 6.27
N THR A 137 12.12 12.94 6.40
CA THR A 137 10.98 13.75 6.03
C THR A 137 11.37 14.55 4.79
N ILE A 138 10.62 14.37 3.71
CA ILE A 138 10.83 15.06 2.44
C ILE A 138 9.84 16.22 2.38
N SER A 139 10.36 17.44 2.39
CA SER A 139 9.52 18.63 2.23
C SER A 139 9.03 18.77 0.80
N LEU A 140 7.74 19.08 0.68
CA LEU A 140 7.05 19.29 -0.56
C LEU A 140 6.62 20.75 -0.68
N ASP A 141 6.36 21.18 -1.91
CA ASP A 141 5.95 22.56 -2.16
C ASP A 141 4.54 22.82 -1.60
N PRO A 142 4.37 23.75 -0.64
CA PRO A 142 3.08 24.01 0.01
C PRO A 142 2.04 24.64 -0.92
N GLY A 143 2.44 25.14 -2.10
CA GLY A 143 1.51 25.62 -3.13
C GLY A 143 0.70 24.51 -3.82
N TYR A 144 1.03 23.25 -3.54
CA TYR A 144 0.44 22.08 -4.17
C TYR A 144 -0.06 21.06 -3.15
N ILE A 145 -1.02 20.25 -3.58
CA ILE A 145 -1.48 19.07 -2.87
C ILE A 145 -0.84 17.85 -3.52
N TYR A 146 -0.30 16.98 -2.69
CA TYR A 146 0.30 15.72 -3.11
C TYR A 146 -0.53 14.55 -2.60
N SER A 147 -0.60 13.48 -3.39
CA SER A 147 -1.23 12.23 -2.99
C SER A 147 -0.44 11.04 -3.53
N ILE A 148 -0.47 9.92 -2.79
CA ILE A 148 0.11 8.66 -3.22
C ILE A 148 -0.85 8.00 -4.22
N ASP A 149 -0.35 7.71 -5.42
CA ASP A 149 -1.11 7.10 -6.50
C ASP A 149 -0.74 5.63 -6.74
N ALA A 150 0.55 5.27 -6.61
CA ALA A 150 0.99 3.88 -6.72
C ALA A 150 2.37 3.67 -6.10
N ALA A 151 2.71 2.41 -5.82
CA ALA A 151 4.06 1.98 -5.47
C ALA A 151 4.35 0.60 -6.05
N THR A 152 5.57 0.38 -6.55
CA THR A 152 6.02 -0.93 -7.05
C THR A 152 7.53 -1.06 -6.90
N GLY A 153 8.01 -2.21 -6.42
CA GLY A 153 9.42 -2.40 -6.11
C GLY A 153 9.93 -1.25 -5.24
N ARG A 154 11.03 -0.60 -5.66
CA ARG A 154 11.61 0.56 -4.97
C ARG A 154 11.01 1.92 -5.36
N TYR A 155 10.00 1.96 -6.23
CA TYR A 155 9.48 3.19 -6.81
C TYR A 155 8.11 3.57 -6.22
N LEU A 156 7.96 4.86 -5.97
CA LEU A 156 6.73 5.52 -5.54
C LEU A 156 6.26 6.45 -6.66
N LEU A 157 4.95 6.49 -6.91
CA LEU A 157 4.29 7.44 -7.80
C LEU A 157 3.39 8.36 -6.98
N LEU A 158 3.64 9.65 -7.08
CA LEU A 158 2.86 10.72 -6.49
C LEU A 158 2.12 11.48 -7.57
N VAL A 159 0.94 11.96 -7.21
CA VAL A 159 0.14 12.90 -7.96
C VAL A 159 0.20 14.27 -7.29
N ARG A 160 0.44 15.31 -8.07
CA ARG A 160 0.48 16.71 -7.66
C ARG A 160 -0.63 17.51 -8.35
N THR A 161 -1.38 18.29 -7.58
CA THR A 161 -2.39 19.24 -8.06
C THR A 161 -2.28 20.59 -7.33
N VAL A 162 -2.89 21.65 -7.86
CA VAL A 162 -2.81 22.99 -7.26
C VAL A 162 -3.71 23.08 -6.01
N ALA A 163 -3.21 23.66 -4.92
CA ALA A 163 -3.96 23.70 -3.65
C ALA A 163 -5.32 24.43 -3.74
N SER A 164 -5.44 25.42 -4.62
CA SER A 164 -6.68 26.19 -4.82
C SER A 164 -7.83 25.39 -5.43
N SER A 165 -7.60 24.17 -5.93
CA SER A 165 -8.67 23.30 -6.47
C SER A 165 -9.38 22.44 -5.41
N LEU A 166 -9.05 22.58 -4.11
CA LEU A 166 -9.62 21.76 -3.02
C LEU A 166 -11.16 21.86 -2.91
N GLY A 167 -11.76 22.99 -3.33
CA GLY A 167 -13.21 23.21 -3.29
C GLY A 167 -13.95 23.00 -4.62
N ASN A 168 -13.21 22.96 -5.73
CA ASN A 168 -13.72 22.79 -7.09
C ASN A 168 -12.67 22.00 -7.87
N LEU A 169 -12.64 20.68 -7.71
CA LEU A 169 -11.95 19.81 -8.67
C LEU A 169 -12.76 19.88 -9.97
N VAL A 170 -12.50 20.91 -10.76
CA VAL A 170 -13.16 21.11 -12.04
C VAL A 170 -12.73 19.98 -12.96
N GLU A 171 -13.69 19.46 -13.72
CA GLU A 171 -13.46 18.66 -14.91
C GLU A 171 -12.33 19.32 -15.74
N ASN A 172 -11.26 18.59 -16.04
CA ASN A 172 -10.07 19.06 -16.78
C ASN A 172 -8.94 19.72 -15.97
N SER A 173 -8.83 19.42 -14.67
CA SER A 173 -7.66 19.83 -13.87
C SER A 173 -6.36 19.19 -14.42
N LEU A 174 -5.29 19.99 -14.51
CA LEU A 174 -3.96 19.49 -14.85
C LEU A 174 -3.38 18.75 -13.63
N VAL A 175 -3.04 17.50 -13.86
CA VAL A 175 -2.46 16.61 -12.85
C VAL A 175 -1.02 16.30 -13.27
N GLU A 176 -0.09 16.48 -12.35
CA GLU A 176 1.31 16.14 -12.58
C GLU A 176 1.68 14.87 -11.82
N TYR A 177 2.38 13.98 -12.50
CA TYR A 177 2.87 12.74 -11.94
C TYR A 177 4.36 12.86 -11.63
N PHE A 178 4.73 12.44 -10.43
CA PHE A 178 6.11 12.41 -9.97
C PHE A 178 6.47 11.00 -9.51
N SER A 179 7.65 10.55 -9.95
CA SER A 179 8.25 9.33 -9.43
C SER A 179 9.25 9.66 -8.33
N MET A 180 9.40 8.76 -7.38
CA MET A 180 10.44 8.80 -6.38
C MET A 180 11.05 7.41 -6.21
N ASP A 181 12.37 7.36 -6.24
CA ASP A 181 13.15 6.16 -5.91
C ASP A 181 13.38 6.12 -4.39
N ALA A 182 13.00 5.02 -3.73
CA ALA A 182 13.10 4.87 -2.28
C ALA A 182 14.54 4.91 -1.74
N LYS A 183 15.53 4.59 -2.58
CA LYS A 183 16.95 4.67 -2.21
C LYS A 183 17.47 6.10 -2.32
N MET A 184 17.09 6.82 -3.37
CA MET A 184 17.60 8.18 -3.63
C MET A 184 16.80 9.26 -2.92
N LEU A 185 15.51 9.01 -2.66
CA LEU A 185 14.57 9.95 -2.04
C LEU A 185 14.52 11.30 -2.77
N GLN A 186 14.62 11.25 -4.10
CA GLN A 186 14.50 12.42 -4.97
C GLN A 186 13.24 12.33 -5.81
N LEU A 187 12.52 13.46 -5.88
CA LEU A 187 11.31 13.58 -6.65
C LEU A 187 11.63 13.96 -8.09
N GLN A 188 11.11 13.20 -9.06
CA GLN A 188 11.32 13.44 -10.48
C GLN A 188 9.98 13.51 -11.21
N ARG A 189 9.75 14.57 -11.98
CA ARG A 189 8.53 14.71 -12.77
C ARG A 189 8.54 13.70 -13.91
N VAL A 190 7.47 12.92 -14.02
CA VAL A 190 7.28 11.91 -15.07
C VAL A 190 6.50 12.52 -16.22
N CYS A 191 5.30 13.04 -15.95
CA CYS A 191 4.45 13.63 -16.98
C CYS A 191 3.38 14.56 -16.39
N THR A 192 2.71 15.29 -17.27
CA THR A 192 1.54 16.11 -16.95
C THR A 192 0.39 15.62 -17.81
N LYS A 193 -0.78 15.43 -17.21
CA LYS A 193 -1.97 14.95 -17.90
C LYS A 193 -3.18 15.76 -17.47
N GLN A 194 -4.05 16.06 -18.43
CA GLN A 194 -5.39 16.56 -18.13
C GLN A 194 -6.28 15.39 -17.75
N CYS A 195 -6.81 15.39 -16.53
CA CYS A 195 -7.60 14.28 -16.01
C CYS A 195 -9.06 14.72 -15.81
N SER A 196 -10.01 13.97 -16.35
CA SER A 196 -11.40 14.03 -15.87
C SER A 196 -11.52 13.11 -14.66
N LEU A 197 -12.38 13.45 -13.70
CA LEU A 197 -12.49 12.87 -12.34
C LEU A 197 -12.79 11.37 -12.26
N MET A 198 -12.79 10.63 -13.36
CA MET A 198 -12.83 9.18 -13.33
C MET A 198 -11.46 8.65 -12.98
N TYR A 199 -11.34 8.18 -11.74
CA TYR A 199 -10.28 7.37 -11.13
C TYR A 199 -9.85 6.19 -12.03
N ASN A 200 -9.16 6.47 -13.13
CA ASN A 200 -8.38 5.47 -13.82
C ASN A 200 -7.10 5.30 -13.01
N GLY A 201 -7.03 4.21 -12.23
CA GLY A 201 -5.84 3.88 -11.46
C GLY A 201 -4.62 3.89 -12.36
N THR A 202 -3.68 4.79 -12.09
CA THR A 202 -2.37 4.73 -12.74
C THR A 202 -1.58 3.62 -12.07
N HIS A 203 -0.89 2.82 -12.88
CA HIS A 203 -0.06 1.75 -12.36
C HIS A 203 1.38 1.97 -12.84
N ILE A 204 2.33 1.75 -11.95
CA ILE A 204 3.75 1.77 -12.30
C ILE A 204 4.07 0.42 -12.95
N TYR A 205 4.49 0.46 -14.20
CA TYR A 205 5.06 -0.71 -14.89
C TYR A 205 6.58 -0.58 -14.87
N ALA A 206 7.23 -1.23 -13.90
CA ALA A 206 8.68 -1.16 -13.73
C ALA A 206 9.42 -2.28 -14.49
N ASP A 207 8.82 -3.47 -14.60
CA ASP A 207 9.47 -4.66 -15.13
C ASP A 207 8.48 -5.56 -15.90
N PHE A 208 9.02 -6.45 -16.74
CA PHE A 208 8.22 -7.51 -17.36
C PHE A 208 7.68 -8.47 -16.28
N PRO A 209 6.43 -8.95 -16.40
CA PRO A 209 5.91 -9.92 -15.46
C PRO A 209 6.80 -11.18 -15.47
N PRO A 210 7.03 -11.82 -14.31
CA PRO A 210 7.74 -13.08 -14.27
C PRO A 210 7.05 -14.11 -15.19
N SER A 211 7.85 -14.90 -15.90
CA SER A 211 7.35 -15.94 -16.80
C SER A 211 6.40 -16.88 -16.05
N LEU A 212 5.20 -17.10 -16.59
CA LEU A 212 4.21 -18.03 -16.06
C LEU A 212 4.54 -19.50 -16.39
N LEU A 213 5.65 -19.75 -17.11
CA LEU A 213 6.09 -21.10 -17.40
C LEU A 213 6.66 -21.71 -16.13
N SER A 214 5.92 -22.65 -15.54
CA SER A 214 6.47 -23.49 -14.47
C SER A 214 7.67 -24.25 -15.02
N SER A 215 8.80 -24.20 -14.31
CA SER A 215 9.77 -25.27 -14.47
C SER A 215 9.04 -26.56 -14.07
N ARG A 216 9.00 -27.55 -14.96
CA ARG A 216 8.58 -28.90 -14.59
C ARG A 216 9.44 -29.30 -13.39
N ALA A 217 8.79 -29.59 -12.26
CA ALA A 217 9.41 -30.41 -11.24
C ALA A 217 9.72 -31.76 -11.92
N ILE A 218 11.01 -32.05 -12.05
CA ILE A 218 11.53 -33.40 -12.35
C ILE A 218 11.70 -34.09 -11.00
#